data_AF-A0A563D9P9-F1
#
_entry.id   AF-A0A563D9P9-F1
#
_cell.length_a   1.000
_cell.length_b   1.000
_cell.length_c   1.000
_cell.angle_alpha   90.00
_cell.angle_beta   90.00
_cell.angle_gamma   90.00
#
_symmetry.space_group_name_H-M   'P 1'
#
loop_
_entity.id
_entity.type
_entity.pdbx_description
1 polymer ?
#
loop_
_entity_poly.entity_id
_entity_poly.type
_entity_poly.pdbx_seq_one_letter_code
_entity_poly.pdbx_strand_id
1 'polypeptide(L)'
;MFMHKGNIIRTIGGESIKKAKKTITLTATHGDLTFNSPTQVIMTGKKGGVQYLNNYTPPLPLRVMKLDGPFDENGKKVTILEKEKWYNYKLIQFNRAPKGSEIKNLRWANQYDDNKINTDFPTVRGKKEVSFRIPNKAIVSKFTVYAYFKQPTISVSVSTYVEKHSCNYIDANIIAEYMAKEMNTNIKSSHCDLIKMFNNKYSNTYNLKKKYDYFRKACVLWKSLVKKGAIWDHKIILLDMQNKKNWSCDKKSSKALLYNYDIWSNIHYGFVGKYVGFSEFTLINGAGYAQIGDNNKPLDEWKTWKEYLKNRIEDFGDSDIFGGFDDPSDQQAIKIGFRLFDKHIENIQAKDLLDEIQVTLEKKKPLSVKLCI
;
A
#
# COMPACT_ATOMS: atom_id res chain seq x y z
N MET A 1 3.21 -103.52 -27.75
CA MET A 1 2.83 -103.55 -26.32
C MET A 1 3.34 -102.27 -25.66
N PHE A 2 2.41 -101.35 -25.40
CA PHE A 2 2.38 -100.20 -24.47
C PHE A 2 3.63 -99.35 -24.09
N MET A 3 3.49 -98.03 -24.39
CA MET A 3 3.75 -96.82 -23.54
C MET A 3 5.21 -96.46 -23.12
N HIS A 4 5.69 -95.21 -23.07
CA HIS A 4 5.10 -93.86 -23.13
C HIS A 4 6.11 -92.82 -23.70
N LYS A 5 5.62 -91.89 -24.53
CA LYS A 5 6.25 -90.58 -24.75
C LYS A 5 6.09 -89.74 -23.48
N GLY A 6 7.19 -89.42 -22.80
CA GLY A 6 7.20 -88.47 -21.69
C GLY A 6 7.19 -87.03 -22.19
N ASN A 7 6.01 -86.48 -22.50
CA ASN A 7 5.84 -85.03 -22.51
C ASN A 7 5.85 -84.56 -21.06
N ILE A 8 6.91 -83.86 -20.64
CA ILE A 8 6.89 -83.14 -19.36
C ILE A 8 6.08 -81.86 -19.60
N ILE A 9 4.77 -81.94 -19.39
CA ILE A 9 3.91 -80.77 -19.20
C ILE A 9 3.98 -80.44 -17.71
N ARG A 10 4.70 -79.37 -17.35
CA ARG A 10 4.56 -78.77 -16.02
C ARG A 10 3.55 -77.64 -16.10
N THR A 11 2.31 -77.94 -15.71
CA THR A 11 1.33 -76.91 -15.39
C THR A 11 1.72 -76.29 -14.05
N ILE A 12 2.34 -75.11 -14.08
CA ILE A 12 2.57 -74.34 -12.85
C ILE A 12 1.28 -73.57 -12.55
N GLY A 13 0.40 -74.18 -11.77
CA GLY A 13 -0.66 -73.48 -11.05
C GLY A 13 -0.13 -73.04 -9.70
N GLY A 14 0.00 -71.73 -9.48
CA GLY A 14 0.40 -71.17 -8.19
C GLY A 14 1.04 -69.77 -8.30
N GLU A 15 0.73 -68.92 -7.32
CA GLU A 15 1.35 -67.61 -7.14
C GLU A 15 2.85 -67.79 -6.79
N SER A 16 3.75 -67.32 -7.66
CA SER A 16 5.19 -67.32 -7.39
C SER A 16 5.61 -65.95 -6.85
N ILE A 17 5.62 -65.77 -5.54
CA ILE A 17 6.13 -64.56 -4.90
C ILE A 17 7.66 -64.66 -4.74
N LYS A 18 8.42 -64.00 -5.63
CA LYS A 18 9.84 -63.72 -5.40
C LYS A 18 10.00 -62.29 -4.89
N LYS A 19 10.44 -62.14 -3.64
CA LYS A 19 10.77 -60.84 -3.03
C LYS A 19 11.98 -60.22 -3.74
N ALA A 20 11.72 -59.23 -4.59
CA ALA A 20 12.71 -58.28 -5.07
C ALA A 20 12.59 -56.95 -4.29
N LYS A 21 13.71 -56.24 -4.07
CA LYS A 21 13.75 -54.93 -3.39
C LYS A 21 12.91 -53.83 -4.08
N LYS A 22 12.48 -54.06 -5.32
CA LYS A 22 11.51 -53.25 -6.08
C LYS A 22 10.53 -54.20 -6.78
N THR A 23 9.27 -53.80 -6.90
CA THR A 23 8.19 -54.61 -7.47
C THR A 23 8.50 -55.01 -8.91
N ILE A 24 8.50 -56.32 -9.16
CA ILE A 24 8.50 -56.92 -10.50
C ILE A 24 7.11 -57.51 -10.67
N THR A 25 6.39 -57.10 -11.70
CA THR A 25 5.03 -57.58 -11.95
C THR A 25 5.02 -58.49 -13.17
N LEU A 26 4.50 -59.70 -12.99
CA LEU A 26 4.22 -60.65 -14.05
C LEU A 26 2.70 -60.78 -14.16
N THR A 27 2.16 -60.44 -15.33
CA THR A 27 0.71 -60.53 -15.56
C THR A 27 0.46 -61.36 -16.81
N ALA A 28 -0.39 -62.38 -16.67
CA ALA A 28 -0.85 -63.21 -17.77
C ALA A 28 -2.37 -63.00 -17.94
N THR A 29 -2.78 -62.35 -19.02
CA THR A 29 -4.20 -62.06 -19.28
C THR A 29 -4.50 -62.21 -20.77
N HIS A 30 -5.63 -62.83 -21.11
CA HIS A 30 -6.10 -62.98 -22.49
C HIS A 30 -5.08 -63.59 -23.47
N GLY A 31 -4.18 -64.45 -22.99
CA GLY A 31 -3.14 -65.09 -23.81
C GLY A 31 -1.80 -64.35 -23.87
N ASP A 32 -1.74 -63.12 -23.37
CA ASP A 32 -0.52 -62.32 -23.32
C ASP A 32 0.24 -62.54 -22.01
N LEU A 33 1.57 -62.58 -22.08
CA LEU A 33 2.48 -62.64 -20.94
C LEU A 33 3.31 -61.37 -20.87
N THR A 34 3.04 -60.51 -19.89
CA THR A 34 3.69 -59.20 -19.73
C THR A 34 4.69 -59.21 -18.57
N PHE A 35 5.94 -58.87 -18.86
CA PHE A 35 7.02 -58.70 -17.87
C PHE A 35 7.35 -57.21 -17.70
N ASN A 36 7.14 -56.66 -16.50
CA ASN A 36 7.49 -55.27 -16.22
C ASN A 36 8.70 -55.20 -15.28
N SER A 37 9.83 -54.69 -15.80
CA SER A 37 11.07 -54.48 -15.05
C SER A 37 11.59 -53.05 -15.28
N PRO A 38 11.95 -52.30 -14.23
CA PRO A 38 12.38 -50.91 -14.34
C PRO A 38 13.77 -50.73 -14.99
N THR A 39 14.55 -51.80 -15.18
CA THR A 39 15.91 -51.71 -15.73
C THR A 39 16.12 -52.61 -16.94
N GLN A 40 15.82 -53.90 -16.82
CA GLN A 40 16.11 -54.88 -17.85
C GLN A 40 15.25 -56.14 -17.68
N VAL A 41 14.84 -56.73 -18.80
CA VAL A 41 14.28 -58.08 -18.86
C VAL A 41 15.23 -58.96 -19.68
N ILE A 42 15.70 -60.06 -19.10
CA ILE A 42 16.53 -61.07 -19.78
C ILE A 42 15.75 -62.38 -19.78
N MET A 43 15.50 -62.94 -20.96
CA MET A 43 14.87 -64.26 -21.10
C MET A 43 15.89 -65.23 -21.71
N THR A 44 16.39 -66.18 -20.92
CA THR A 44 17.39 -67.16 -21.37
C THR A 44 16.75 -68.44 -21.90
N GLY A 45 17.20 -68.89 -23.08
CA GLY A 45 16.75 -70.15 -23.70
C GLY A 45 17.91 -70.96 -24.27
N LYS A 46 17.67 -72.25 -24.59
CA LYS A 46 18.70 -73.19 -25.09
C LYS A 46 19.47 -72.73 -26.35
N LYS A 47 18.95 -71.74 -27.09
CA LYS A 47 19.58 -71.12 -28.27
C LYS A 47 19.88 -69.63 -28.07
N GLY A 48 20.28 -69.22 -26.87
CA GLY A 48 20.82 -67.86 -26.62
C GLY A 48 19.83 -66.85 -26.02
N GLY A 49 18.51 -67.10 -26.02
CA GLY A 49 17.55 -66.19 -25.39
C GLY A 49 17.45 -64.79 -26.03
N VAL A 50 16.68 -63.89 -25.42
CA VAL A 50 16.50 -62.49 -25.88
C VAL A 50 16.60 -61.52 -24.69
N GLN A 51 17.27 -60.39 -24.90
CA GLN A 51 17.50 -59.34 -23.90
C GLN A 51 16.78 -58.06 -24.32
N TYR A 52 15.95 -57.51 -23.43
CA TYR A 52 15.30 -56.21 -23.59
C TYR A 52 15.82 -55.24 -22.52
N LEU A 53 16.55 -54.21 -22.95
CA LEU A 53 17.03 -53.14 -22.08
C LEU A 53 15.91 -52.11 -21.88
N ASN A 54 15.55 -51.82 -20.63
CA ASN A 54 14.64 -50.73 -20.28
C ASN A 54 15.45 -49.51 -19.84
N ASN A 55 16.19 -48.92 -20.77
CA ASN A 55 17.06 -47.75 -20.55
C ASN A 55 16.29 -46.42 -20.65
N TYR A 56 15.01 -46.42 -20.31
CA TYR A 56 14.16 -45.24 -20.42
C TYR A 56 14.61 -44.16 -19.43
N THR A 57 15.19 -43.08 -19.95
CA THR A 57 15.42 -41.85 -19.19
C THR A 57 14.25 -40.91 -19.48
N PRO A 58 13.42 -40.54 -18.48
CA PRO A 58 12.31 -39.64 -18.71
C PRO A 58 12.85 -38.29 -19.21
N PRO A 59 12.17 -37.65 -20.18
CA PRO A 59 12.60 -36.37 -20.68
C PRO A 59 12.62 -35.33 -19.55
N LEU A 60 13.54 -34.37 -19.63
CA LEU A 60 13.62 -33.29 -18.66
C LEU A 60 12.24 -32.62 -18.46
N PRO A 61 11.94 -32.16 -17.23
CA PRO A 61 10.70 -31.42 -16.97
C PRO A 61 10.57 -30.24 -17.94
N LEU A 62 9.37 -30.06 -18.49
CA LEU A 62 9.08 -28.94 -19.37
C LEU A 62 9.18 -27.62 -18.59
N ARG A 63 9.90 -26.65 -19.14
CA ARG A 63 10.12 -25.33 -18.55
C ARG A 63 9.94 -24.26 -19.61
N VAL A 64 9.41 -23.12 -19.17
CA VAL A 64 9.41 -21.91 -19.98
C VAL A 64 10.80 -21.30 -19.92
N MET A 65 11.35 -20.90 -21.06
CA MET A 65 12.68 -20.30 -21.17
C MET A 65 12.62 -18.82 -21.43
N LYS A 66 11.66 -18.36 -22.25
CA LYS A 66 11.60 -16.97 -22.67
C LYS A 66 10.18 -16.52 -22.94
N LEU A 67 9.90 -15.31 -22.47
CA LEU A 67 8.68 -14.56 -22.69
C LEU A 67 8.99 -13.33 -23.54
N ASP A 68 7.98 -12.83 -24.22
CA ASP A 68 8.02 -11.59 -24.97
C ASP A 68 6.78 -10.73 -24.69
N GLY A 69 6.91 -9.44 -24.96
CA GLY A 69 5.96 -8.39 -24.59
C GLY A 69 6.58 -7.35 -23.66
N PRO A 70 5.78 -6.43 -23.11
CA PRO A 70 4.36 -6.21 -23.41
C PRO A 70 4.14 -5.65 -24.82
N PHE A 71 3.08 -6.10 -25.48
CA PHE A 71 2.60 -5.54 -26.75
C PHE A 71 1.28 -4.80 -26.54
N ASP A 72 1.11 -3.65 -27.17
CA ASP A 72 -0.16 -2.91 -27.20
C ASP A 72 -1.21 -3.60 -28.10
N GLU A 73 -2.38 -2.96 -28.24
CA GLU A 73 -3.49 -3.44 -29.08
C GLU A 73 -3.14 -3.54 -30.57
N ASN A 74 -2.15 -2.78 -31.03
CA ASN A 74 -1.65 -2.80 -32.41
C ASN A 74 -0.51 -3.81 -32.59
N GLY A 75 -0.16 -4.56 -31.55
CA GLY A 75 0.95 -5.52 -31.56
C GLY A 75 2.33 -4.87 -31.48
N LYS A 76 2.42 -3.57 -31.19
CA LYS A 76 3.69 -2.86 -31.03
C LYS A 76 4.21 -3.09 -29.62
N LYS A 77 5.51 -3.41 -29.51
CA LYS A 77 6.18 -3.57 -28.22
C LYS A 77 6.34 -2.23 -27.52
N VAL A 78 5.99 -2.16 -26.25
CA VAL A 78 6.07 -0.93 -25.44
C VAL A 78 7.00 -1.10 -24.25
N THR A 79 7.54 0.02 -23.77
CA THR A 79 8.46 0.09 -22.62
C THR A 79 7.83 0.72 -21.38
N ILE A 80 6.65 1.33 -21.53
CA ILE A 80 5.86 1.94 -20.46
C ILE A 80 4.40 1.46 -20.62
N LEU A 81 3.78 1.10 -19.51
CA LEU A 81 2.39 0.65 -19.44
C LEU A 81 1.48 1.77 -18.93
N GLU A 82 0.40 2.02 -19.64
CA GLU A 82 -0.67 2.90 -19.18
C GLU A 82 -1.71 2.07 -18.42
N LYS A 83 -2.35 2.67 -17.41
CA LYS A 83 -3.44 1.99 -16.70
C LYS A 83 -4.68 1.87 -17.58
N GLU A 84 -5.55 0.92 -17.26
CA GLU A 84 -6.77 0.56 -17.99
C GLU A 84 -6.58 0.03 -19.43
N LYS A 85 -5.36 0.03 -19.97
CA LYS A 85 -5.03 -0.63 -21.24
C LYS A 85 -4.67 -2.10 -21.05
N TRP A 86 -5.02 -2.93 -22.04
CA TRP A 86 -4.64 -4.34 -22.09
C TRP A 86 -3.32 -4.51 -22.84
N TYR A 87 -2.42 -5.28 -22.26
CA TYR A 87 -1.12 -5.59 -22.86
C TYR A 87 -0.94 -7.09 -23.02
N ASN A 88 -0.47 -7.49 -24.20
CA ASN A 88 -0.27 -8.88 -24.58
C ASN A 88 1.14 -9.36 -24.23
N TYR A 89 1.22 -10.59 -23.76
CA TYR A 89 2.45 -11.30 -23.43
C TYR A 89 2.45 -12.66 -24.10
N LYS A 90 3.58 -13.05 -24.66
CA LYS A 90 3.72 -14.25 -25.48
C LYS A 90 4.82 -15.14 -24.95
N LEU A 91 4.55 -16.43 -24.88
CA LEU A 91 5.57 -17.43 -24.63
C LEU A 91 6.26 -17.78 -25.96
N ILE A 92 7.55 -17.49 -26.04
CA ILE A 92 8.32 -17.67 -27.28
C ILE A 92 9.26 -18.86 -27.25
N GLN A 93 9.64 -19.38 -26.09
CA GLN A 93 10.56 -20.51 -26.00
C GLN A 93 10.32 -21.42 -24.80
N PHE A 94 10.41 -22.73 -25.06
CA PHE A 94 10.51 -23.80 -24.06
C PHE A 94 11.91 -24.43 -24.10
N ASN A 95 12.28 -25.16 -23.05
CA ASN A 95 13.54 -25.92 -23.02
C ASN A 95 13.55 -27.13 -23.97
N ARG A 96 12.36 -27.62 -24.36
CA ARG A 96 12.15 -28.69 -25.35
C ARG A 96 10.76 -28.57 -25.97
N ALA A 97 10.50 -29.34 -27.03
CA ALA A 97 9.16 -29.45 -27.60
C ALA A 97 8.14 -29.94 -26.53
N PRO A 98 7.04 -29.19 -26.30
CA PRO A 98 6.02 -29.55 -25.33
C PRO A 98 5.00 -30.56 -25.90
N LYS A 99 4.57 -31.54 -25.10
CA LYS A 99 3.42 -32.38 -25.46
C LYS A 99 2.11 -31.62 -25.21
N GLY A 100 1.07 -31.87 -26.01
CA GLY A 100 -0.22 -31.18 -25.89
C GLY A 100 -0.86 -31.31 -24.50
N SER A 101 -0.68 -32.45 -23.82
CA SER A 101 -1.13 -32.65 -22.43
C SER A 101 -0.35 -31.84 -21.41
N GLU A 102 0.94 -31.59 -21.63
CA GLU A 102 1.79 -30.80 -20.74
C GLU A 102 1.42 -29.31 -20.82
N ILE A 103 1.10 -28.81 -22.01
CA ILE A 103 0.72 -27.40 -22.22
C ILE A 103 -0.48 -27.02 -21.35
N LYS A 104 -1.45 -27.93 -21.13
CA LYS A 104 -2.62 -27.69 -20.26
C LYS A 104 -2.25 -27.31 -18.81
N ASN A 105 -1.00 -27.55 -18.39
CA ASN A 105 -0.49 -27.17 -17.07
C ASN A 105 0.28 -25.85 -17.05
N LEU A 106 0.44 -25.17 -18.18
CA LEU A 106 1.03 -23.83 -18.25
C LEU A 106 0.15 -22.84 -17.48
N ARG A 107 0.77 -22.08 -16.59
CA ARG A 107 0.13 -21.06 -15.76
C ARG A 107 0.80 -19.71 -15.97
N TRP A 108 0.06 -18.66 -15.67
CA TRP A 108 0.53 -17.29 -15.69
C TRP A 108 0.38 -16.65 -14.32
N ALA A 109 1.18 -15.64 -14.06
CA ALA A 109 1.15 -14.86 -12.83
C ALA A 109 1.56 -13.42 -13.12
N ASN A 110 1.20 -12.51 -12.21
CA ASN A 110 1.66 -11.14 -12.26
C ASN A 110 2.05 -10.63 -10.87
N GLN A 111 2.79 -9.52 -10.84
CA GLN A 111 3.26 -8.87 -9.63
C GLN A 111 3.23 -7.35 -9.82
N TYR A 112 2.76 -6.64 -8.80
CA TYR A 112 2.85 -5.19 -8.71
C TYR A 112 4.02 -4.83 -7.80
N ASP A 113 5.01 -4.10 -8.33
CA ASP A 113 6.26 -3.78 -7.66
C ASP A 113 6.89 -5.03 -7.02
N ASP A 114 7.28 -4.97 -5.75
CA ASP A 114 7.86 -6.09 -5.00
C ASP A 114 6.84 -6.80 -4.08
N ASN A 115 5.54 -6.61 -4.35
CA ASN A 115 4.47 -7.25 -3.56
C ASN A 115 4.35 -8.76 -3.84
N LYS A 116 3.43 -9.44 -3.15
CA LYS A 116 3.15 -10.86 -3.38
C LYS A 116 2.78 -11.13 -4.85
N ILE A 117 3.40 -12.16 -5.44
CA ILE A 117 3.06 -12.64 -6.79
C ILE A 117 1.63 -13.19 -6.78
N ASN A 118 0.77 -12.65 -7.64
CA ASN A 118 -0.56 -13.16 -7.88
C ASN A 118 -0.50 -14.33 -8.88
N THR A 119 -0.98 -15.49 -8.47
CA THR A 119 -0.96 -16.73 -9.26
C THR A 119 -2.36 -17.19 -9.69
N ASP A 120 -3.41 -16.48 -9.29
CA ASP A 120 -4.79 -16.92 -9.47
C ASP A 120 -5.36 -16.47 -10.82
N PHE A 121 -4.93 -17.17 -11.88
CA PHE A 121 -5.40 -16.92 -13.24
C PHE A 121 -5.84 -18.22 -13.94
N PRO A 122 -6.91 -18.89 -13.44
CA PRO A 122 -7.35 -20.17 -13.99
C PRO A 122 -7.84 -20.08 -15.43
N THR A 123 -8.41 -18.94 -15.84
CA THR A 123 -8.99 -18.70 -17.17
C THR A 123 -7.98 -18.66 -18.31
N VAL A 124 -6.71 -18.43 -18.00
CA VAL A 124 -5.62 -18.37 -18.98
C VAL A 124 -4.68 -19.59 -18.90
N ARG A 125 -5.05 -20.58 -18.10
CA ARG A 125 -4.28 -21.83 -17.99
C ARG A 125 -4.21 -22.51 -19.35
N GLY A 126 -3.01 -22.95 -19.72
CA GLY A 126 -2.73 -23.60 -20.99
C GLY A 126 -2.58 -22.68 -22.20
N LYS A 127 -2.77 -21.37 -22.04
CA LYS A 127 -2.60 -20.41 -23.15
C LYS A 127 -1.13 -20.02 -23.30
N LYS A 128 -0.65 -19.98 -24.56
CA LYS A 128 0.70 -19.50 -24.90
C LYS A 128 0.80 -17.98 -25.00
N GLU A 129 -0.34 -17.31 -25.12
CA GLU A 129 -0.45 -15.86 -25.12
C GLU A 129 -1.54 -15.43 -24.13
N VAL A 130 -1.29 -14.35 -23.40
CA VAL A 130 -2.23 -13.79 -22.42
C VAL A 130 -2.20 -12.27 -22.46
N SER A 131 -3.27 -11.67 -21.96
CA SER A 131 -3.37 -10.22 -21.82
C SER A 131 -3.58 -9.88 -20.35
N PHE A 132 -2.93 -8.83 -19.88
CA PHE A 132 -3.15 -8.27 -18.55
C PHE A 132 -3.47 -6.78 -18.64
N ARG A 133 -4.33 -6.31 -17.73
CA ARG A 133 -4.67 -4.90 -17.53
C ARG A 133 -4.33 -4.49 -16.10
N ILE A 134 -3.80 -3.29 -15.95
CA ILE A 134 -3.53 -2.68 -14.65
C ILE A 134 -4.71 -1.76 -14.32
N PRO A 135 -5.47 -2.01 -13.24
CA PRO A 135 -6.59 -1.14 -12.86
C PRO A 135 -6.14 0.29 -12.53
N ASN A 136 -6.95 1.30 -12.80
CA ASN A 136 -6.60 2.71 -12.52
C ASN A 136 -6.24 2.93 -11.04
N LYS A 137 -7.00 2.29 -10.14
CA LYS A 137 -6.79 2.31 -8.68
C LYS A 137 -5.50 1.61 -8.22
N ALA A 138 -4.82 0.87 -9.08
CA ALA A 138 -3.58 0.19 -8.72
C ALA A 138 -2.47 1.22 -8.55
N ILE A 139 -1.80 1.15 -7.41
CA ILE A 139 -0.73 2.03 -6.99
C ILE A 139 0.55 1.23 -7.26
N VAL A 140 1.11 1.41 -8.46
CA VAL A 140 2.20 0.57 -8.97
C VAL A 140 3.14 1.37 -9.85
N SER A 141 4.45 1.14 -9.69
CA SER A 141 5.50 1.73 -10.53
C SER A 141 6.07 0.75 -11.56
N LYS A 142 5.97 -0.55 -11.26
CA LYS A 142 6.54 -1.65 -12.04
C LYS A 142 5.56 -2.82 -12.06
N PHE A 143 5.29 -3.36 -13.24
CA PHE A 143 4.45 -4.53 -13.41
C PHE A 143 5.27 -5.67 -14.01
N THR A 144 5.20 -6.85 -13.37
CA THR A 144 5.95 -8.03 -13.81
C THR A 144 5.00 -9.16 -14.14
N VAL A 145 5.22 -9.82 -15.28
CA VAL A 145 4.44 -10.98 -15.74
C VAL A 145 5.33 -12.21 -15.82
N TYR A 146 4.78 -13.35 -15.40
CA TYR A 146 5.46 -14.65 -15.35
C TYR A 146 4.64 -15.71 -16.09
N ALA A 147 5.33 -16.71 -16.62
CA ALA A 147 4.73 -17.95 -17.06
C ALA A 147 5.52 -19.15 -16.50
N TYR A 148 4.80 -20.19 -16.05
CA TYR A 148 5.41 -21.28 -15.31
C TYR A 148 4.58 -22.57 -15.35
N PHE A 149 5.23 -23.71 -15.06
CA PHE A 149 4.56 -25.00 -14.84
C PHE A 149 4.48 -25.36 -13.35
N LYS A 150 5.56 -25.12 -12.59
CA LYS A 150 5.64 -25.43 -11.15
C LYS A 150 5.46 -24.20 -10.29
N GLN A 151 6.32 -23.20 -10.46
CA GLN A 151 6.27 -21.93 -9.75
C GLN A 151 6.87 -20.78 -10.58
N PRO A 152 6.45 -19.52 -10.36
CA PRO A 152 7.04 -18.35 -11.01
C PRO A 152 8.53 -18.18 -10.64
N THR A 153 9.34 -17.71 -11.58
CA THR A 153 10.77 -17.41 -11.36
C THR A 153 11.15 -16.10 -12.05
N ILE A 154 11.95 -15.26 -11.40
CA ILE A 154 12.40 -13.96 -11.93
C ILE A 154 13.12 -14.10 -13.28
N SER A 155 13.91 -15.17 -13.46
CA SER A 155 14.62 -15.45 -14.72
C SER A 155 13.70 -15.68 -15.92
N VAL A 156 12.41 -15.94 -15.68
CA VAL A 156 11.39 -16.17 -16.71
C VAL A 156 10.22 -15.22 -16.45
N SER A 157 10.52 -13.93 -16.58
CA SER A 157 9.55 -12.86 -16.38
C SER A 157 9.79 -11.70 -17.34
N VAL A 158 8.75 -10.91 -17.58
CA VAL A 158 8.83 -9.62 -18.27
C VAL A 158 8.44 -8.56 -17.27
N SER A 159 9.34 -7.63 -17.01
CA SER A 159 9.10 -6.49 -16.13
C SER A 159 9.04 -5.21 -16.95
N THR A 160 8.05 -4.36 -16.69
CA THR A 160 7.86 -3.10 -17.41
C THR A 160 7.38 -2.00 -16.47
N TYR A 161 7.83 -0.77 -16.68
CA TYR A 161 7.40 0.37 -15.89
C TYR A 161 5.97 0.75 -16.22
N VAL A 162 5.25 1.24 -15.22
CA VAL A 162 3.91 1.80 -15.38
C VAL A 162 4.04 3.32 -15.42
N GLU A 163 3.32 3.97 -16.33
CA GLU A 163 3.30 5.42 -16.44
C GLU A 163 2.94 6.02 -15.08
N LYS A 164 3.78 6.94 -14.60
CA LYS A 164 3.50 7.69 -13.38
C LYS A 164 2.23 8.49 -13.61
N HIS A 165 1.26 8.33 -12.70
CA HIS A 165 0.02 9.11 -12.74
C HIS A 165 0.35 10.61 -12.85
N SER A 166 -0.06 11.24 -13.96
CA SER A 166 0.22 12.64 -14.25
C SER A 166 -0.73 13.53 -13.45
N CYS A 167 -0.28 13.89 -12.25
CA CYS A 167 -1.06 14.74 -11.36
C CYS A 167 -0.92 16.22 -11.77
N ASN A 168 -2.01 16.81 -12.28
CA ASN A 168 -2.05 18.20 -12.77
C ASN A 168 -2.14 19.28 -11.67
N TYR A 169 -1.84 18.91 -10.43
CA TYR A 169 -1.75 19.81 -9.28
C TYR A 169 -0.28 20.11 -8.94
N ILE A 170 -0.04 21.16 -8.15
CA ILE A 170 1.30 21.46 -7.64
C ILE A 170 1.79 20.32 -6.75
N ASP A 171 3.11 20.12 -6.67
CA ASP A 171 3.70 19.12 -5.76
C ASP A 171 3.43 19.52 -4.30
N ALA A 172 2.86 18.61 -3.51
CA ALA A 172 2.59 18.79 -2.09
C ALA A 172 3.88 19.08 -1.29
N ASN A 173 5.03 18.60 -1.75
CA ASN A 173 6.32 18.90 -1.11
C ASN A 173 6.65 20.41 -1.15
N ILE A 174 6.28 21.12 -2.23
CA ILE A 174 6.49 22.58 -2.33
C ILE A 174 5.65 23.31 -1.28
N ILE A 175 4.41 22.85 -1.07
CA ILE A 175 3.54 23.41 -0.03
C ILE A 175 4.09 23.11 1.36
N ALA A 176 4.51 21.88 1.61
CA ALA A 176 5.08 21.47 2.89
C ALA A 176 6.38 22.24 3.22
N GLU A 177 7.23 22.53 2.22
CA GLU A 177 8.43 23.37 2.38
C GLU A 177 8.08 24.81 2.79
N TYR A 178 7.07 25.41 2.15
CA TYR A 178 6.57 26.72 2.53
C TYR A 178 6.05 26.70 3.98
N MET A 179 5.22 25.73 4.35
CA MET A 179 4.67 25.66 5.70
C MET A 179 5.73 25.43 6.78
N ALA A 180 6.71 24.56 6.51
CA ALA A 180 7.83 24.33 7.42
C ALA A 180 8.63 25.62 7.64
N LYS A 181 8.88 26.40 6.56
CA LYS A 181 9.52 27.70 6.65
C LYS A 181 8.71 28.69 7.49
N GLU A 182 7.39 28.79 7.26
CA GLU A 182 6.51 29.66 8.05
C GLU A 182 6.49 29.27 9.53
N MET A 183 6.37 27.98 9.85
CA MET A 183 6.42 27.49 11.24
C MET A 183 7.74 27.90 11.92
N ASN A 184 8.88 27.62 11.30
CA ASN A 184 10.19 27.94 11.84
C ASN A 184 10.43 29.46 11.98
N THR A 185 9.83 30.26 11.12
CA THR A 185 9.93 31.73 11.17
C THR A 185 9.03 32.30 12.28
N ASN A 186 7.78 31.84 12.34
CA ASN A 186 6.77 32.42 13.23
C ASN A 186 7.09 32.14 14.70
N ILE A 187 7.64 30.96 15.03
CA ILE A 187 8.06 30.65 16.41
C ILE A 187 9.19 31.54 16.95
N LYS A 188 9.90 32.24 16.07
CA LYS A 188 10.97 33.21 16.42
C LYS A 188 10.48 34.66 16.41
N SER A 189 9.19 34.88 16.18
CA SER A 189 8.62 36.23 16.11
C SER A 189 8.37 36.83 17.51
N SER A 190 8.46 38.15 17.61
CA SER A 190 8.11 38.89 18.83
C SER A 190 6.66 38.67 19.26
N HIS A 191 5.75 38.36 18.32
CA HIS A 191 4.38 37.97 18.65
C HIS A 191 4.34 36.69 19.49
N CYS A 192 5.10 35.67 19.11
CA CYS A 192 5.22 34.43 19.88
C CYS A 192 5.80 34.69 21.27
N ASP A 193 6.85 35.52 21.38
CA ASP A 193 7.46 35.87 22.67
C ASP A 193 6.46 36.56 23.60
N LEU A 194 5.65 37.48 23.08
CA LEU A 194 4.61 38.16 23.85
C LEU A 194 3.51 37.21 24.33
N ILE A 195 3.03 36.31 23.46
CA ILE A 195 2.01 35.32 23.85
C ILE A 195 2.58 34.37 24.92
N LYS A 196 3.81 33.88 24.73
CA LYS A 196 4.51 33.04 25.73
C LYS A 196 4.67 33.76 27.05
N MET A 197 5.05 35.03 27.04
CA MET A 197 5.13 35.85 28.25
C MET A 197 3.79 35.88 28.98
N PHE A 198 2.68 36.11 28.28
CA PHE A 198 1.35 36.12 28.90
C PHE A 198 0.94 34.74 29.42
N ASN A 199 1.16 33.67 28.66
CA ASN A 199 0.87 32.30 29.09
C ASN A 199 1.72 31.86 30.31
N ASN A 200 2.97 32.29 30.39
CA ASN A 200 3.83 32.08 31.55
C ASN A 200 3.31 32.84 32.79
N LYS A 201 2.93 34.12 32.62
CA LYS A 201 2.33 34.92 33.71
C LYS A 201 0.98 34.35 34.17
N TYR A 202 0.16 33.85 33.26
CA TYR A 202 -1.08 33.12 33.54
C TYR A 202 -0.82 31.87 34.40
N SER A 203 0.20 31.08 34.05
CA SER A 203 0.52 29.83 34.74
C SER A 203 1.09 30.06 36.14
N ASN A 204 1.88 31.12 36.31
CA ASN A 204 2.62 31.39 37.55
C ASN A 204 1.88 32.29 38.55
N THR A 205 0.63 32.67 38.29
CA THR A 205 -0.15 33.53 39.20
C THR A 205 -1.33 32.82 39.84
N TYR A 206 -1.46 32.96 41.16
CA TYR A 206 -2.62 32.48 41.92
C TYR A 206 -3.75 33.51 42.00
N ASN A 207 -3.50 34.77 41.62
CA ASN A 207 -4.52 35.82 41.63
C ASN A 207 -5.46 35.67 40.42
N LEU A 208 -6.73 35.34 40.67
CA LEU A 208 -7.72 35.05 39.63
C LEU A 208 -7.96 36.21 38.64
N LYS A 209 -7.90 37.46 39.10
CA LYS A 209 -8.08 38.64 38.24
C LYS A 209 -6.89 38.83 37.30
N LYS A 210 -5.66 38.68 37.82
CA LYS A 210 -4.43 38.73 36.99
C LYS A 210 -4.36 37.55 36.03
N LYS A 211 -4.72 36.35 36.51
CA LYS A 211 -4.78 35.13 35.69
C LYS A 211 -5.70 35.34 34.49
N TYR A 212 -6.90 35.88 34.72
CA TYR A 212 -7.82 36.22 33.65
C TYR A 212 -7.24 37.24 32.66
N ASP A 213 -6.68 38.34 33.15
CA ASP A 213 -6.12 39.40 32.29
C ASP A 213 -5.00 38.87 31.37
N TYR A 214 -4.08 38.06 31.91
CA TYR A 214 -3.00 37.47 31.11
C TYR A 214 -3.54 36.50 30.06
N PHE A 215 -4.48 35.63 30.41
CA PHE A 215 -5.10 34.71 29.46
C PHE A 215 -5.83 35.47 28.35
N ARG A 216 -6.61 36.50 28.70
CA ARG A 216 -7.32 37.35 27.72
C ARG A 216 -6.34 38.01 26.75
N LYS A 217 -5.24 38.58 27.26
CA LYS A 217 -4.19 39.20 26.43
C LYS A 217 -3.54 38.21 25.46
N ALA A 218 -3.24 37.00 25.93
CA ALA A 218 -2.74 35.93 25.07
C ALA A 218 -3.74 35.58 23.96
N CYS A 219 -5.01 35.37 24.30
CA CYS A 219 -6.05 35.00 23.34
C CYS A 219 -6.37 36.12 22.33
N VAL A 220 -6.41 37.39 22.75
CA VAL A 220 -6.66 38.53 21.85
C VAL A 220 -5.52 38.67 20.83
N LEU A 221 -4.27 38.56 21.30
CA LEU A 221 -3.11 38.62 20.42
C LEU A 221 -3.11 37.43 19.46
N TRP A 222 -3.34 36.21 19.95
CA TRP A 222 -3.48 35.01 19.11
C TRP A 222 -4.56 35.19 18.03
N LYS A 223 -5.79 35.59 18.41
CA LYS A 223 -6.90 35.84 17.49
C LYS A 223 -6.51 36.84 16.40
N SER A 224 -5.80 37.91 16.75
CA SER A 224 -5.39 38.93 15.78
C SER A 224 -4.47 38.41 14.67
N LEU A 225 -3.75 37.32 14.94
CA LEU A 225 -2.75 36.74 14.04
C LEU A 225 -3.33 35.62 13.17
N VAL A 226 -4.31 34.87 13.70
CA VAL A 226 -4.87 33.67 13.05
C VAL A 226 -6.27 33.85 12.46
N LYS A 227 -6.93 34.99 12.72
CA LYS A 227 -8.23 35.27 12.10
C LYS A 227 -8.13 35.27 10.58
N LYS A 228 -9.27 35.06 9.90
CA LYS A 228 -9.35 35.11 8.44
C LYS A 228 -8.66 36.37 7.88
N GLY A 229 -7.76 36.17 6.92
CA GLY A 229 -6.97 37.23 6.28
C GLY A 229 -5.86 37.84 7.13
N ALA A 230 -5.60 37.34 8.34
CA ALA A 230 -4.45 37.76 9.13
C ALA A 230 -3.16 37.04 8.69
N ILE A 231 -2.03 37.46 9.27
CA ILE A 231 -0.70 37.06 8.79
C ILE A 231 -0.38 35.57 8.96
N TRP A 232 -1.10 34.85 9.83
CA TRP A 232 -0.97 33.39 10.01
C TRP A 232 -2.16 32.62 9.43
N ASP A 233 -3.05 33.28 8.69
CA ASP A 233 -4.04 32.62 7.84
C ASP A 233 -3.41 32.35 6.46
N HIS A 234 -2.77 31.19 6.33
CA HIS A 234 -2.03 30.83 5.12
C HIS A 234 -2.96 30.41 3.96
N LYS A 235 -4.27 30.27 4.20
CA LYS A 235 -5.24 29.74 3.22
C LYS A 235 -5.18 30.45 1.88
N ILE A 236 -5.18 31.79 1.87
CA ILE A 236 -5.17 32.58 0.62
C ILE A 236 -3.85 32.37 -0.16
N ILE A 237 -2.71 32.35 0.54
CA ILE A 237 -1.38 32.16 -0.06
C ILE A 237 -1.30 30.76 -0.67
N LEU A 238 -1.74 29.73 0.08
CA LEU A 238 -1.77 28.35 -0.38
C LEU A 238 -2.67 28.16 -1.60
N LEU A 239 -3.84 28.81 -1.62
CA LEU A 239 -4.72 28.81 -2.78
C LEU A 239 -4.05 29.43 -4.00
N ASP A 240 -3.28 30.52 -3.81
CA ASP A 240 -2.53 31.17 -4.88
C ASP A 240 -1.41 30.28 -5.44
N MET A 241 -0.59 29.70 -4.56
CA MET A 241 0.44 28.71 -4.94
C MET A 241 -0.13 27.53 -5.72
N GLN A 242 -1.39 27.18 -5.46
CA GLN A 242 -2.10 26.07 -6.10
C GLN A 242 -2.91 26.49 -7.34
N ASN A 243 -2.73 27.70 -7.88
CA ASN A 243 -3.53 28.23 -9.01
C ASN A 243 -5.05 28.10 -8.79
N LYS A 244 -5.50 28.37 -7.55
CA LYS A 244 -6.90 28.27 -7.10
C LYS A 244 -7.53 26.88 -7.25
N LYS A 245 -6.72 25.82 -7.38
CA LYS A 245 -7.20 24.44 -7.54
C LYS A 245 -7.55 23.74 -6.22
N ASN A 246 -7.38 24.37 -5.06
CA ASN A 246 -7.67 23.86 -3.71
C ASN A 246 -6.94 22.56 -3.28
N TRP A 247 -6.19 21.92 -4.17
CA TRP A 247 -5.46 20.69 -3.89
C TRP A 247 -3.99 20.79 -4.32
N SER A 248 -3.14 20.09 -3.57
CA SER A 248 -1.74 19.78 -3.91
C SER A 248 -1.56 18.28 -3.96
N CYS A 249 -0.55 17.79 -4.68
CA CYS A 249 -0.42 16.37 -4.99
C CYS A 249 0.94 15.81 -4.61
N ASP A 250 0.96 14.65 -3.95
CA ASP A 250 2.19 13.89 -3.79
C ASP A 250 2.55 13.19 -5.09
N LYS A 251 3.36 13.89 -5.90
CA LYS A 251 3.88 13.40 -7.19
C LYS A 251 4.90 12.28 -7.04
N LYS A 252 5.45 12.10 -5.85
CA LYS A 252 6.50 11.11 -5.56
C LYS A 252 5.90 9.80 -5.05
N SER A 253 4.75 9.85 -4.36
CA SER A 253 4.03 8.64 -3.97
C SER A 253 3.45 7.92 -5.18
N SER A 254 3.55 6.59 -5.16
CA SER A 254 2.83 5.73 -6.09
C SER A 254 1.30 5.84 -5.92
N LYS A 255 0.82 6.44 -4.80
CA LYS A 255 -0.60 6.62 -4.45
C LYS A 255 -1.23 7.86 -5.09
N ALA A 256 -0.41 8.83 -5.54
CA ALA A 256 -0.85 10.12 -6.06
C ALA A 256 -1.95 10.77 -5.20
N LEU A 257 -1.66 10.99 -3.92
CA LEU A 257 -2.61 11.59 -2.99
C LEU A 257 -2.74 13.10 -3.22
N LEU A 258 -3.97 13.60 -3.18
CA LEU A 258 -4.31 15.02 -3.18
C LEU A 258 -4.61 15.48 -1.76
N TYR A 259 -3.95 16.55 -1.31
CA TYR A 259 -4.16 17.20 -0.02
C TYR A 259 -4.89 18.52 -0.21
N ASN A 260 -6.00 18.71 0.50
CA ASN A 260 -6.72 19.96 0.51
C ASN A 260 -5.86 21.07 1.14
N TYR A 261 -5.93 22.28 0.59
CA TYR A 261 -5.17 23.44 1.05
C TYR A 261 -5.39 23.78 2.54
N ASP A 262 -6.60 23.51 3.07
CA ASP A 262 -6.96 23.84 4.45
C ASP A 262 -6.13 23.05 5.49
N ILE A 263 -5.71 21.83 5.15
CA ILE A 263 -4.92 20.96 6.04
C ILE A 263 -3.66 21.69 6.53
N TRP A 264 -2.96 22.37 5.64
CA TRP A 264 -1.66 22.97 5.89
C TRP A 264 -1.72 24.10 6.92
N SER A 265 -2.68 25.03 6.76
CA SER A 265 -2.85 26.14 7.70
C SER A 265 -3.32 25.65 9.08
N ASN A 266 -4.13 24.58 9.11
CA ASN A 266 -4.61 23.98 10.36
C ASN A 266 -3.49 23.25 11.12
N ILE A 267 -2.56 22.60 10.41
CA ILE A 267 -1.34 22.04 11.02
C ILE A 267 -0.50 23.15 11.66
N HIS A 268 -0.30 24.26 10.95
CA HIS A 268 0.43 25.43 11.47
C HIS A 268 -0.21 26.02 12.72
N TYR A 269 -1.53 26.22 12.69
CA TYR A 269 -2.30 26.68 13.85
C TYR A 269 -2.03 25.81 15.09
N GLY A 270 -2.12 24.48 14.93
CA GLY A 270 -1.87 23.55 16.03
C GLY A 270 -0.43 23.61 16.55
N PHE A 271 0.54 23.64 15.64
CA PHE A 271 1.96 23.68 15.96
C PHE A 271 2.35 24.96 16.71
N VAL A 272 2.07 26.13 16.13
CA VAL A 272 2.46 27.42 16.71
C VAL A 272 1.67 27.68 18.00
N GLY A 273 0.40 27.25 18.07
CA GLY A 273 -0.43 27.36 19.25
C GLY A 273 0.15 26.62 20.46
N LYS A 274 0.62 25.39 20.24
CA LYS A 274 1.34 24.61 21.27
C LYS A 274 2.66 25.29 21.65
N TYR A 275 3.42 25.77 20.66
CA TYR A 275 4.69 26.46 20.90
C TYR A 275 4.54 27.69 21.80
N VAL A 276 3.46 28.45 21.65
CA VAL A 276 3.21 29.64 22.50
C VAL A 276 2.59 29.30 23.86
N GLY A 277 2.32 28.03 24.15
CA GLY A 277 1.88 27.55 25.46
C GLY A 277 0.36 27.43 25.64
N PHE A 278 -0.43 27.42 24.57
CA PHE A 278 -1.84 27.06 24.69
C PHE A 278 -2.00 25.55 24.89
N SER A 279 -3.01 25.17 25.68
CA SER A 279 -3.39 23.76 25.82
C SER A 279 -4.06 23.25 24.54
N GLU A 280 -3.95 21.94 24.28
CA GLU A 280 -4.69 21.30 23.18
C GLU A 280 -6.19 21.54 23.30
N PHE A 281 -6.71 21.53 24.53
CA PHE A 281 -8.11 21.86 24.79
C PHE A 281 -8.43 23.29 24.33
N THR A 282 -7.60 24.28 24.66
CA THR A 282 -7.80 25.67 24.23
C THR A 282 -7.76 25.80 22.71
N LEU A 283 -6.85 25.11 22.04
CA LEU A 283 -6.69 25.19 20.58
C LEU A 283 -7.79 24.45 19.82
N ILE A 284 -8.33 23.36 20.37
CA ILE A 284 -9.46 22.64 19.75
C ILE A 284 -10.81 23.27 20.10
N ASN A 285 -11.01 23.73 21.33
CA ASN A 285 -12.30 24.25 21.80
C ASN A 285 -12.43 25.76 21.57
N GLY A 286 -11.33 26.51 21.58
CA GLY A 286 -11.27 27.87 21.04
C GLY A 286 -11.41 27.91 19.51
N ALA A 287 -11.49 26.75 18.87
CA ALA A 287 -11.73 26.57 17.45
C ALA A 287 -13.15 26.04 17.14
N GLY A 288 -13.90 25.50 18.12
CA GLY A 288 -15.21 24.83 17.87
C GLY A 288 -16.32 25.10 18.89
N TYR A 289 -16.40 26.30 19.48
CA TYR A 289 -17.37 26.61 20.54
C TYR A 289 -18.74 27.08 20.04
N ALA A 290 -19.36 26.35 19.10
CA ALA A 290 -20.78 26.52 18.75
C ALA A 290 -21.65 25.27 18.99
N GLN A 291 -21.08 24.07 19.07
CA GLN A 291 -21.86 22.85 19.32
C GLN A 291 -21.05 21.86 20.16
N ILE A 292 -21.41 21.74 21.43
CA ILE A 292 -21.55 20.49 22.20
C ILE A 292 -21.78 20.90 23.67
N GLY A 293 -23.06 21.02 24.03
CA GLY A 293 -23.54 20.25 25.17
C GLY A 293 -23.56 18.78 24.75
N ASP A 294 -23.34 17.89 25.71
CA ASP A 294 -23.22 16.43 25.59
C ASP A 294 -21.84 15.89 25.25
N ASN A 295 -21.04 15.63 26.30
CA ASN A 295 -20.28 14.39 26.46
C ASN A 295 -19.73 14.27 27.90
N ASN A 296 -20.56 13.74 28.81
CA ASN A 296 -20.27 13.04 30.07
C ASN A 296 -18.92 13.31 30.81
N LYS A 297 -18.53 14.57 30.99
CA LYS A 297 -17.64 14.97 32.09
C LYS A 297 -18.47 15.18 33.36
N PRO A 298 -17.89 15.01 34.56
CA PRO A 298 -18.59 15.32 35.80
C PRO A 298 -19.23 16.71 35.69
N LEU A 299 -20.55 16.76 35.90
CA LEU A 299 -21.39 17.94 35.68
C LEU A 299 -20.85 19.19 36.41
N ASP A 300 -20.14 18.97 37.49
CA ASP A 300 -19.67 19.98 38.44
C ASP A 300 -18.47 20.77 37.88
N GLU A 301 -17.54 20.11 37.18
CA GLU A 301 -16.42 20.74 36.47
C GLU A 301 -16.87 21.36 35.14
N TRP A 302 -17.80 20.70 34.43
CA TRP A 302 -18.29 21.19 33.12
C TRP A 302 -19.14 22.47 33.25
N LYS A 303 -20.00 22.56 34.28
CA LYS A 303 -20.76 23.78 34.57
C LYS A 303 -19.86 24.94 34.96
N THR A 304 -18.90 24.72 35.86
CA THR A 304 -17.97 25.77 36.28
C THR A 304 -17.15 26.28 35.10
N TRP A 305 -16.71 25.43 34.18
CA TRP A 305 -15.96 25.87 32.99
C TRP A 305 -16.81 26.59 31.94
N LYS A 306 -18.06 26.16 31.73
CA LYS A 306 -18.99 26.83 30.81
C LYS A 306 -19.35 28.23 31.32
N GLU A 307 -19.54 28.40 32.62
CA GLU A 307 -19.72 29.72 33.25
C GLU A 307 -18.41 30.53 33.28
N TYR A 308 -17.26 29.88 33.49
CA TYR A 308 -15.94 30.51 33.49
C TYR A 308 -15.57 31.12 32.14
N LEU A 309 -15.91 30.45 31.02
CA LEU A 309 -15.62 30.91 29.65
C LEU A 309 -16.71 31.86 29.12
N LYS A 310 -17.99 31.57 29.37
CA LYS A 310 -19.13 32.40 28.91
C LYS A 310 -19.05 33.83 29.47
N ASN A 311 -18.68 34.00 30.73
CA ASN A 311 -18.54 35.33 31.36
C ASN A 311 -17.17 36.01 31.09
N ARG A 312 -16.28 35.40 30.29
CA ARG A 312 -14.90 35.88 30.03
C ARG A 312 -14.57 36.13 28.57
N ILE A 313 -15.42 35.66 27.66
CA ILE A 313 -15.18 35.59 26.21
C ILE A 313 -16.35 36.21 25.43
N GLU A 314 -17.28 36.91 26.11
CA GLU A 314 -18.43 37.60 25.48
C GLU A 314 -18.05 38.53 24.30
N ASP A 315 -16.81 39.06 24.28
CA ASP A 315 -16.28 39.89 23.18
C ASP A 315 -15.55 39.13 22.07
N PHE A 316 -15.39 37.80 22.14
CA PHE A 316 -14.93 37.00 20.99
C PHE A 316 -16.12 36.69 20.07
N GLY A 317 -16.90 37.72 19.73
CA GLY A 317 -17.73 37.69 18.53
C GLY A 317 -16.80 37.54 17.33
N ASP A 318 -16.92 36.40 16.63
CA ASP A 318 -16.70 36.25 15.19
C ASP A 318 -16.92 34.78 14.85
N SER A 319 -18.01 34.45 14.16
CA SER A 319 -18.30 33.12 13.62
C SER A 319 -17.21 32.59 12.68
N ASP A 320 -16.31 33.46 12.21
CA ASP A 320 -15.29 33.16 11.18
C ASP A 320 -14.12 32.30 11.67
N ILE A 321 -13.76 32.35 12.96
CA ILE A 321 -12.72 31.46 13.53
C ILE A 321 -13.36 30.16 14.01
N PHE A 322 -14.54 30.23 14.63
CA PHE A 322 -15.15 29.09 15.31
C PHE A 322 -15.94 28.16 14.37
N GLY A 323 -16.54 28.66 13.29
CA GLY A 323 -17.23 27.80 12.32
C GLY A 323 -16.28 27.02 11.40
N GLY A 324 -15.00 27.41 11.36
CA GLY A 324 -13.99 26.84 10.46
C GLY A 324 -13.30 25.57 10.95
N PHE A 325 -13.56 25.11 12.19
CA PHE A 325 -12.88 23.93 12.76
C PHE A 325 -13.84 22.90 13.38
N ASP A 326 -15.14 23.01 13.11
CA ASP A 326 -16.13 21.98 13.44
C ASP A 326 -15.96 20.73 12.55
N ASP A 327 -15.24 20.82 11.43
CA ASP A 327 -14.96 19.70 10.55
C ASP A 327 -13.96 18.70 11.19
N PRO A 328 -14.28 17.39 11.24
CA PRO A 328 -13.39 16.37 11.79
C PRO A 328 -11.99 16.34 11.15
N SER A 329 -11.86 16.65 9.85
CA SER A 329 -10.57 16.78 9.16
C SER A 329 -9.74 17.91 9.75
N ASP A 330 -10.35 19.06 10.00
CA ASP A 330 -9.65 20.25 10.49
C ASP A 330 -9.12 20.01 11.90
N GLN A 331 -9.90 19.35 12.76
CA GLN A 331 -9.43 18.93 14.08
C GLN A 331 -8.27 17.92 13.99
N GLN A 332 -8.26 17.01 13.01
CA GLN A 332 -7.12 16.11 12.83
C GLN A 332 -5.89 16.83 12.30
N ALA A 333 -6.05 17.81 11.42
CA ALA A 333 -4.97 18.65 10.93
C ALA A 333 -4.33 19.44 12.08
N ILE A 334 -5.13 20.04 12.97
CA ILE A 334 -4.62 20.69 14.19
C ILE A 334 -3.84 19.69 15.07
N LYS A 335 -4.38 18.48 15.26
CA LYS A 335 -3.71 17.42 16.04
C LYS A 335 -2.42 16.92 15.41
N ILE A 336 -2.26 16.99 14.09
CA ILE A 336 -0.97 16.76 13.43
C ILE A 336 0.03 17.83 13.89
N GLY A 337 -0.37 19.10 13.91
CA GLY A 337 0.44 20.20 14.45
C GLY A 337 0.90 19.97 15.89
N PHE A 338 0.04 19.43 16.75
CA PHE A 338 0.40 19.09 18.14
C PHE A 338 1.52 18.03 18.20
N ARG A 339 1.37 16.95 17.42
CA ARG A 339 2.37 15.88 17.38
C ARG A 339 3.68 16.33 16.76
N LEU A 340 3.63 17.21 15.76
CA LEU A 340 4.83 17.85 15.22
C LEU A 340 5.56 18.64 16.31
N PHE A 341 4.86 19.43 17.11
CA PHE A 341 5.47 20.17 18.23
C PHE A 341 6.07 19.23 19.28
N ASP A 342 5.35 18.18 19.66
CA ASP A 342 5.84 17.23 20.67
C ASP A 342 7.08 16.46 20.20
N LYS A 343 7.27 16.30 18.88
CA LYS A 343 8.45 15.65 18.27
C LYS A 343 9.59 16.61 17.91
N HIS A 344 9.24 17.81 17.46
CA HIS A 344 10.15 18.80 16.88
C HIS A 344 9.75 20.19 17.37
N ILE A 345 10.48 20.73 18.34
CA ILE A 345 10.20 22.08 18.85
C ILE A 345 10.64 23.15 17.81
N GLU A 346 11.69 22.87 17.05
CA GLU A 346 12.29 23.76 16.05
C GLU A 346 12.89 22.96 14.88
N ASN A 347 13.26 23.66 13.80
CA ASN A 347 13.91 23.13 12.60
C ASN A 347 13.05 22.08 11.86
N ILE A 348 11.74 22.28 11.83
CA ILE A 348 10.82 21.41 11.09
C ILE A 348 11.16 21.42 9.60
N GLN A 349 11.10 20.27 8.98
CA GLN A 349 11.25 20.09 7.53
C GLN A 349 9.94 19.65 6.90
N ALA A 350 9.81 19.86 5.59
CA ALA A 350 8.67 19.41 4.80
C ALA A 350 8.36 17.92 4.99
N LYS A 351 9.41 17.11 5.11
CA LYS A 351 9.32 15.67 5.35
C LYS A 351 8.57 15.36 6.66
N ASP A 352 8.84 16.10 7.73
CA ASP A 352 8.20 15.84 9.04
C ASP A 352 6.68 16.03 8.96
N LEU A 353 6.23 17.07 8.24
CA LEU A 353 4.80 17.32 7.99
C LEU A 353 4.17 16.17 7.20
N LEU A 354 4.80 15.76 6.11
CA LEU A 354 4.31 14.70 5.23
C LEU A 354 4.26 13.35 5.96
N ASP A 355 5.28 13.03 6.77
CA ASP A 355 5.34 11.81 7.57
C ASP A 355 4.20 11.77 8.62
N GLU A 356 3.91 12.88 9.30
CA GLU A 356 2.80 12.94 10.26
C GLU A 356 1.41 12.85 9.61
N ILE A 357 1.25 13.43 8.41
CA ILE A 357 0.04 13.25 7.60
C ILE A 357 -0.11 11.77 7.25
N GLN A 358 0.96 11.12 6.78
CA GLN A 358 0.94 9.71 6.41
C GLN A 358 0.58 8.79 7.59
N VAL A 359 1.14 9.04 8.79
CA VAL A 359 0.76 8.33 10.03
C VAL A 359 -0.73 8.51 10.35
N THR A 360 -1.30 9.69 10.10
CA THR A 360 -2.72 9.98 10.32
C THR A 360 -3.61 9.18 9.36
N LEU A 361 -3.21 9.12 8.08
CA LEU A 361 -3.90 8.35 7.04
C LEU A 361 -3.86 6.84 7.31
N GLU A 362 -2.73 6.31 7.79
CA GLU A 362 -2.60 4.90 8.17
C GLU A 362 -3.51 4.51 9.33
N LYS A 363 -3.72 5.43 10.26
CA LYS A 363 -4.68 5.27 11.38
C LYS A 363 -6.14 5.49 10.95
N LYS A 364 -6.41 5.70 9.66
CA LYS A 364 -7.74 5.94 9.07
C LYS A 364 -8.50 7.07 9.77
N LYS A 365 -7.78 8.10 10.24
CA LYS A 365 -8.39 9.29 10.82
C LYS A 365 -8.92 10.20 9.71
N PRO A 366 -10.02 10.94 9.94
CA PRO A 366 -10.59 11.82 8.93
C PRO A 366 -9.58 12.91 8.58
N LEU A 367 -9.26 13.03 7.30
CA LEU A 367 -8.42 14.10 6.78
C LEU A 367 -8.86 14.33 5.33
N SER A 368 -8.90 15.59 4.90
CA SER A 368 -9.30 16.02 3.55
C SER A 368 -8.24 15.66 2.51
N VAL A 369 -8.03 14.36 2.33
CA VAL A 369 -7.10 13.72 1.41
C VAL A 369 -7.87 12.74 0.53
N LYS A 370 -7.59 12.76 -0.77
CA LYS A 370 -8.22 11.83 -1.74
C LYS A 370 -7.19 11.33 -2.74
N LEU A 371 -7.55 10.27 -3.47
CA LEU A 371 -6.75 9.84 -4.62
C LEU A 371 -6.87 10.87 -5.75
N CYS A 372 -5.77 11.16 -6.42
CA CYS A 372 -5.81 11.74 -7.76
C CYS A 372 -6.25 10.62 -8.70
N ILE A 373 -7.45 10.78 -9.28
CA ILE A 373 -8.11 9.77 -10.14
C ILE A 373 -7.87 10.13 -11.60
#